data_AF-A0A9C7SCB8-F1
#
_entry.id   AF-A0A9C7SCB8-F1
#
_cell.length_a   1.000
_cell.length_b   1.000
_cell.length_c   1.000
_cell.angle_alpha   90.00
_cell.angle_beta   90.00
_cell.angle_gamma   90.00
#
_symmetry.space_group_name_H-M   'P 1'
#
loop_
_entity.id
_entity.type
_entity.pdbx_description
1 polymer ?
#
loop_
_entity_poly.entity_id
_entity_poly.type
_entity_poly.pdbx_seq_one_letter_code
_entity_poly.pdbx_strand_id
1 'polypeptide(L)' 'RSLFLRDDEVEYAWRIVDQVVDAWSKDVQPLQSYPAGSWGPPESRVIFDKAVTRWRHSLDPV' A
#
# COMPACT_ATOMS: atom_id res chain seq x y z
N ARG A 1 18.97 4.07 22.03
CA ARG A 1 19.25 3.39 20.74
C ARG A 1 18.24 2.25 20.62
N SER A 2 17.22 2.41 19.79
CA SER A 2 16.28 1.32 19.44
C SER A 2 15.53 1.71 18.16
N LEU A 3 16.24 1.67 17.03
CA LEU A 3 15.65 1.80 15.69
C LEU A 3 15.50 0.42 15.02
N PHE A 4 15.44 -0.64 15.84
CA PHE A 4 15.28 -2.01 15.39
C PHE A 4 13.92 -2.51 15.88
N LEU A 5 13.20 -3.22 15.01
CA LEU A 5 11.99 -3.92 15.39
C LEU A 5 12.31 -5.04 16.37
N ARG A 6 11.36 -5.30 17.27
CA ARG A 6 11.37 -6.49 18.12
C ARG A 6 10.82 -7.69 17.34
N ASP A 7 11.25 -8.89 17.72
CA ASP A 7 10.88 -10.14 17.04
C ASP A 7 9.37 -10.37 16.96
N ASP A 8 8.65 -10.12 18.05
CA ASP A 8 7.19 -10.23 18.10
C ASP A 8 6.49 -9.21 17.19
N GLU A 9 6.98 -7.97 17.11
CA GLU A 9 6.44 -6.95 16.19
C GLU A 9 6.55 -7.39 14.73
N VAL A 10 7.66 -8.06 14.37
CA VAL A 10 7.86 -8.65 13.05
C VAL A 10 6.86 -9.79 12.81
N GLU A 11 6.66 -10.68 13.79
CA GLU A 11 5.70 -11.78 13.68
C GLU A 11 4.27 -11.24 13.45
N TYR A 12 3.86 -10.22 14.21
CA TYR A 12 2.55 -9.60 14.04
C TYR A 12 2.38 -8.90 12.68
N ALA A 13 3.43 -8.26 12.16
CA ALA A 13 3.39 -7.67 10.83
C ALA A 13 3.19 -8.74 9.74
N TRP A 14 3.92 -9.86 9.83
CA TRP A 14 3.81 -10.96 8.86
C TRP A 14 2.45 -11.63 8.88
N ARG A 15 1.81 -11.79 10.04
CA ARG A 15 0.43 -12.32 10.14
C ARG A 15 -0.58 -11.55 9.27
N ILE A 16 -0.35 -10.27 9.00
CA ILE A 16 -1.18 -9.46 8.11
C ILE A 16 -0.74 -9.61 6.66
N VAL A 17 0.56 -9.50 6.38
CA VAL A 17 1.12 -9.55 5.01
C VAL A 17 0.88 -10.90 4.36
N ASP A 18 1.04 -12.00 5.09
CA ASP A 18 0.89 -13.36 4.55
C ASP A 18 -0.51 -13.59 3.97
N GLN A 19 -1.55 -13.08 4.64
CA GLN A 19 -2.94 -13.21 4.15
C GLN A 19 -3.15 -12.48 2.82
N VAL A 20 -2.49 -11.34 2.64
CA VAL A 20 -2.56 -10.55 1.40
C VAL A 20 -1.82 -11.27 0.27
N VAL A 21 -0.64 -11.81 0.55
CA VAL A 21 0.16 -12.57 -0.43
C VAL A 21 -0.58 -13.84 -0.86
N ASP A 22 -1.14 -14.58 0.11
CA ASP A 22 -1.94 -15.77 -0.16
C ASP A 22 -3.16 -15.45 -1.04
N ALA A 23 -3.85 -14.34 -0.77
CA ALA A 23 -4.97 -13.91 -1.60
C ALA A 23 -4.52 -13.58 -3.04
N TRP A 24 -3.42 -12.83 -3.20
CA TRP A 24 -2.88 -12.50 -4.53
C TRP A 24 -2.35 -13.71 -5.29
N SER A 25 -1.83 -14.72 -4.61
CA SER A 25 -1.36 -15.95 -5.28
C SER A 25 -2.50 -16.77 -5.90
N LYS A 26 -3.71 -16.65 -5.34
CA LYS A 26 -4.91 -17.37 -5.78
C LYS A 26 -5.72 -16.58 -6.80
N ASP A 27 -5.52 -15.27 -6.87
CA ASP A 27 -6.25 -14.38 -7.77
C ASP A 27 -5.43 -14.10 -9.04
N VAL A 28 -6.06 -14.26 -10.21
CA VAL A 28 -5.42 -14.10 -11.53
C VAL A 28 -5.88 -12.79 -12.19
N GLN A 29 -6.23 -11.77 -11.39
CA GLN A 29 -6.54 -10.45 -11.95
C GLN A 29 -5.28 -9.82 -12.56
N PRO A 30 -5.43 -9.11 -13.70
CA PRO A 30 -4.32 -8.38 -14.29
C PRO A 30 -3.85 -7.26 -13.35
N LEU A 31 -2.53 -7.17 -13.17
CA LEU A 31 -1.91 -6.07 -12.44
C LEU A 31 -2.18 -4.74 -13.15
N GLN A 32 -2.61 -3.74 -12.39
CA GLN A 32 -2.82 -2.40 -12.91
C GLN A 32 -1.48 -1.75 -13.23
N SER A 33 -1.32 -1.28 -14.48
CA SER A 33 -0.11 -0.62 -14.94
C SER A 33 -0.23 0.90 -14.83
N TYR A 34 0.90 1.59 -14.75
CA TYR A 34 0.93 3.05 -14.71
C TYR A 34 2.17 3.59 -15.45
N PRO A 35 2.10 4.81 -16.02
CA PRO A 35 3.24 5.41 -16.71
C PRO A 35 4.39 5.70 -15.74
N ALA A 36 5.64 5.52 -16.20
CA ALA A 36 6.80 5.91 -15.42
C ALA A 36 6.77 7.42 -15.11
N GLY A 37 7.09 7.79 -13.86
CA GLY A 37 7.00 9.18 -13.37
C GLY A 37 5.59 9.62 -12.93
N SER A 38 4.57 8.77 -13.08
CA SER A 38 3.27 8.99 -12.47
C SER A 38 3.23 8.52 -11.01
N TRP A 39 2.19 8.90 -10.29
CA TRP A 39 1.98 8.54 -8.89
C TRP A 39 1.29 7.18 -8.68
N GLY A 40 1.21 6.37 -9.73
CA GLY A 40 0.55 5.07 -9.70
C GLY A 40 -0.73 5.02 -10.55
N PRO A 41 -1.45 3.88 -10.51
CA PRO A 41 -2.66 3.65 -11.29
C PRO A 41 -3.83 4.51 -10.75
N PRO A 42 -4.77 4.97 -11.60
CA PRO A 42 -5.93 5.75 -11.16
C PRO A 42 -6.81 5.00 -10.14
N GLU A 43 -6.82 3.66 -10.21
CA GLU A 43 -7.50 2.75 -9.29
C GLU A 43 -7.00 2.89 -7.84
N SER A 44 -5.77 3.37 -7.63
CA SER A 44 -5.23 3.62 -6.28
C SER A 44 -6.00 4.68 -5.48
N ARG A 45 -6.83 5.50 -6.15
CA ARG A 45 -7.71 6.49 -5.49
C ARG A 45 -8.88 5.85 -4.76
N VAL A 46 -9.26 4.62 -5.13
CA VAL A 46 -10.40 3.89 -4.54
C VAL A 46 -10.16 3.53 -3.07
N ILE A 47 -8.90 3.57 -2.62
CA ILE A 47 -8.54 3.32 -1.21
C ILE A 47 -9.19 4.34 -0.25
N PHE A 48 -9.57 5.52 -0.73
CA PHE A 48 -10.21 6.54 0.11
C PHE A 48 -11.72 6.57 -0.07
N ASP A 49 -12.45 6.35 1.04
CA ASP A 49 -13.92 6.42 1.05
C ASP A 49 -14.48 7.84 0.85
N LYS A 50 -13.67 8.87 1.15
CA LYS A 50 -14.09 10.28 1.14
C LYS A 50 -13.41 11.01 -0.02
N ALA A 51 -14.20 11.74 -0.81
CA ALA A 51 -13.72 12.56 -1.94
C ALA A 51 -12.69 13.65 -1.55
N VAL A 52 -12.64 14.02 -0.27
CA VAL A 52 -11.71 15.01 0.29
C VAL A 52 -10.32 14.42 0.60
N THR A 53 -10.21 13.11 0.80
CA THR A 53 -8.93 12.46 1.13
C THR A 53 -8.25 12.00 -0.15
N ARG A 54 -6.98 12.36 -0.31
CA ARG A 54 -6.15 11.96 -1.45
C ARG A 54 -4.72 11.74 -1.00
N TRP A 55 -4.00 10.93 -1.76
CA TRP A 55 -2.57 10.81 -1.63
C TRP A 55 -1.89 12.18 -1.74
N ARG A 56 -0.97 12.48 -0.80
CA ARG A 56 -0.16 13.70 -0.83
C ARG A 56 1.03 13.47 -1.75
N HIS A 57 1.09 14.27 -2.81
CA HIS A 57 2.07 14.14 -3.88
C HIS A 57 2.92 15.40 -4.08
N SER A 58 2.58 16.49 -3.40
CA SER A 58 3.37 17.72 -3.39
C SER A 58 3.96 17.96 -2.00
N LEU A 59 5.15 18.57 -1.97
CA LEU A 59 5.78 19.07 -0.76
C LEU A 59 5.21 20.43 -0.30
N ASP A 60 4.28 20.99 -1.08
CA ASP A 60 3.66 22.27 -0.75
C ASP A 60 2.85 22.11 0.55
N PRO A 61 3.13 22.93 1.58
CA PRO A 61 2.25 23.03 2.73
C PRO A 61 0.90 23.55 2.23
N VAL A 62 -0.16 22.80 2.56
CA VAL A 62 -1.56 23.23 2.37
C VAL A 62 -1.88 24.31 3.39
#